data_AF-A0A8T2MYB9-F1
#
_entry.id   AF-A0A8T2MYB9-F1
#
_cell.length_a   1.000
_cell.length_b   1.000
_cell.length_c   1.000
_cell.angle_alpha   90.00
_cell.angle_beta   90.00
_cell.angle_gamma   90.00
#
_symmetry.space_group_name_H-M   'P 1'
#
loop_
_entity.id
_entity.type
_entity.pdbx_description
1 polymer ?
#
loop_
_entity_poly.entity_id
_entity_poly.type
_entity_poly.pdbx_seq_one_letter_code
_entity_poly.pdbx_strand_id
1 'polypeptide(L)'
;MPHRVNVMYECNSLWILYEKPGFCGRRVALEEGGIELGNMWAEPTAPQAPMVIGSIRLAVRLGHCSNVIGPLLKHCAVIGWFQDYSVPHIDLFTEPNGLGRRMTYCDDTMDLGAFGIPPSTGSIKVHSGV
;
A
#
# COMPACT_ATOMS: atom_id res chain seq x y z
N MET A 1 9.19 -11.33 19.71
CA MET A 1 7.94 -10.98 19.02
C MET A 1 8.29 -10.81 17.54
N PRO A 2 7.66 -11.51 16.58
CA PRO A 2 7.91 -11.25 15.16
C PRO A 2 7.63 -9.77 14.88
N HIS A 3 8.45 -9.11 14.06
CA HIS A 3 8.19 -7.74 13.63
C HIS A 3 6.89 -7.73 12.83
N ARG A 4 5.80 -7.33 13.50
CA ARG A 4 4.51 -7.09 12.90
C ARG A 4 4.51 -5.65 12.42
N VAL A 5 4.22 -5.49 11.14
CA VAL A 5 4.01 -4.20 10.51
C VAL A 5 2.51 -3.94 10.54
N ASN A 6 2.10 -2.90 11.25
CA ASN A 6 0.70 -2.51 11.30
C ASN A 6 0.34 -1.84 9.97
N VAL A 7 -0.72 -2.31 9.32
CA VAL A 7 -1.28 -1.75 8.10
C VAL A 7 -2.60 -1.09 8.43
N MET A 8 -2.65 0.23 8.29
CA MET A 8 -3.87 1.01 8.47
C MET A 8 -4.49 1.29 7.09
N TYR A 9 -5.72 0.81 6.87
CA TYR A 9 -6.46 1.04 5.62
C TYR A 9 -7.41 2.22 5.78
N GLU A 10 -7.36 3.15 4.84
CA GLU A 10 -8.36 4.21 4.69
C GLU A 10 -9.21 4.04 3.41
N CYS A 11 -8.99 2.98 2.60
CA CYS A 11 -9.75 2.71 1.36
C CYS A 11 -9.55 1.33 0.70
N ASN A 12 -10.27 1.12 -0.40
CA ASN A 12 -10.26 -0.07 -1.26
C ASN A 12 -9.10 -0.11 -2.29
N SER A 13 -7.96 0.57 -2.10
CA SER A 13 -6.85 0.47 -3.06
C SER A 13 -5.99 -0.77 -2.82
N LEU A 14 -5.69 -1.52 -3.88
CA LEU A 14 -4.86 -2.74 -3.79
C LEU A 14 -3.41 -2.39 -4.13
N TRP A 15 -2.54 -2.47 -3.13
CA TRP A 15 -1.09 -2.28 -3.29
C TRP A 15 -0.37 -3.62 -3.23
N ILE A 16 0.68 -3.77 -4.03
CA ILE A 16 1.59 -4.93 -4.00
C ILE A 16 2.96 -4.44 -3.58
N LEU A 17 3.48 -5.04 -2.51
CA LEU A 17 4.83 -4.82 -2.01
C LEU A 17 5.73 -5.95 -2.49
N TYR A 18 6.93 -5.60 -2.91
CA TYR A 18 7.96 -6.54 -3.37
C TYR A 18 9.17 -6.47 -2.46
N GLU A 19 9.75 -7.63 -2.16
CA GLU A 19 10.96 -7.76 -1.36
C GLU A 19 12.16 -7.09 -2.02
N LYS A 20 12.30 -7.21 -3.35
CA LYS A 20 13.45 -6.68 -4.10
C LYS A 20 13.06 -5.47 -4.96
N PRO A 21 14.05 -4.62 -5.29
CA PRO A 21 13.95 -3.63 -6.36
C PRO A 21 13.47 -4.23 -7.68
N GLY A 22 13.01 -3.39 -8.61
CA GLY A 22 12.58 -3.84 -9.94
C GLY A 22 11.38 -4.81 -9.95
N PHE A 23 10.50 -4.76 -8.94
CA PHE A 23 9.28 -5.57 -8.86
C PHE A 23 9.54 -7.08 -8.85
N CYS A 24 10.61 -7.49 -8.16
CA CYS A 24 11.11 -8.86 -8.13
C CYS A 24 11.13 -9.44 -6.71
N GLY A 25 11.37 -10.76 -6.59
CA GLY A 25 11.44 -11.47 -5.31
C GLY A 25 10.06 -11.85 -4.77
N ARG A 26 9.97 -12.08 -3.45
CA ARG A 26 8.69 -12.36 -2.79
C ARG A 26 7.80 -11.13 -2.82
N ARG A 27 6.49 -11.34 -2.88
CA ARG A 27 5.49 -10.27 -2.95
C ARG A 27 4.36 -10.50 -1.97
N VAL A 28 3.73 -9.42 -1.54
CA VAL A 28 2.51 -9.44 -0.73
C VAL A 28 1.52 -8.40 -1.24
N ALA A 29 0.26 -8.82 -1.35
CA ALA A 29 -0.84 -7.94 -1.66
C ALA A 29 -1.42 -7.39 -0.35
N LEU A 30 -1.60 -6.07 -0.29
CA LEU A 30 -2.26 -5.39 0.82
C LEU A 30 -3.76 -5.37 0.55
N GLU A 31 -4.47 -6.37 1.06
CA GLU A 31 -5.92 -6.48 0.96
C GLU A 31 -6.61 -5.75 2.12
N GLU A 32 -7.68 -5.03 1.80
CA GLU A 32 -8.51 -4.31 2.78
C GLU A 32 -8.97 -5.26 3.91
N GLY A 33 -8.66 -4.90 5.15
CA GLY A 33 -9.04 -5.66 6.35
C GLY A 33 -7.90 -6.42 7.04
N GLY A 34 -6.71 -6.51 6.44
CA GLY A 34 -5.52 -7.11 7.07
C GLY A 34 -4.71 -6.11 7.93
N ILE A 35 -5.14 -5.83 9.17
CA ILE A 35 -4.54 -4.76 10.01
C ILE A 35 -3.09 -5.06 10.46
N GLU A 36 -2.70 -6.32 10.53
CA GLU A 36 -1.36 -6.72 10.96
C GLU A 36 -0.69 -7.62 9.93
N LEU A 37 0.39 -7.12 9.32
CA LEU A 37 1.24 -7.85 8.40
C LEU A 37 2.49 -8.33 9.12
N GLY A 38 2.63 -9.64 9.33
CA GLY A 38 3.90 -10.20 9.79
C GLY A 38 4.98 -10.05 8.73
N ASN A 39 6.25 -9.86 9.13
CA ASN A 39 7.36 -9.94 8.19
C ASN A 39 7.49 -11.35 7.62
N MET A 40 6.75 -11.63 6.54
CA MET A 40 6.74 -12.90 5.81
C MET A 40 7.99 -13.14 4.97
N TRP A 41 8.87 -12.15 4.88
CA TRP A 41 10.16 -12.26 4.21
C TRP A 41 11.29 -12.64 5.17
N ALA A 42 11.07 -12.56 6.49
CA ALA A 42 12.05 -13.00 7.45
C ALA A 42 12.23 -14.53 7.41
N GLU A 43 13.48 -14.98 7.43
CA GLU A 43 13.79 -16.39 7.70
C GLU A 43 13.29 -16.74 9.12
N PRO A 44 12.63 -17.89 9.33
CA PRO A 44 12.09 -18.26 10.65
C PRO A 44 13.16 -18.32 11.74
N THR A 45 14.40 -18.58 11.34
CA THR A 45 15.57 -18.76 12.22
C THR A 45 16.40 -17.49 12.37
N ALA A 46 16.13 -16.44 11.59
CA ALA A 46 16.90 -15.21 11.65
C ALA A 46 16.44 -14.33 12.83
N PRO A 47 17.38 -13.68 13.55
CA PRO A 47 17.02 -12.68 14.55
C PRO A 47 16.20 -11.59 13.88
N GLN A 48 14.96 -11.39 14.38
CA GLN A 48 14.00 -10.32 14.07
C GLN A 48 14.47 -9.31 13.02
N ALA A 49 14.45 -9.72 11.75
CA ALA A 49 14.91 -8.87 10.67
C ALA A 49 13.84 -7.79 10.40
N PRO A 50 14.23 -6.53 10.20
CA PRO A 50 13.30 -5.50 9.78
C PRO A 50 12.64 -5.88 8.44
N MET A 51 11.38 -5.52 8.26
CA MET A 51 10.74 -5.66 6.95
C MET A 51 11.36 -4.62 6.00
N VAL A 52 11.95 -5.06 4.90
CA VAL A 52 12.55 -4.19 3.89
C VAL A 52 11.77 -4.35 2.60
N ILE A 53 11.17 -3.26 2.12
CA ILE A 53 10.39 -3.24 0.88
C ILE A 53 11.29 -2.69 -0.22
N GLY A 54 11.50 -3.47 -1.28
CA GLY A 54 12.37 -3.08 -2.39
C GLY A 54 11.64 -2.31 -3.49
N SER A 55 10.36 -2.61 -3.74
CA SER A 55 9.54 -1.85 -4.68
C SER A 55 8.05 -2.00 -4.38
N ILE A 56 7.26 -1.05 -4.86
CA ILE A 56 5.82 -0.93 -4.57
C ILE A 56 5.08 -0.70 -5.89
N ARG A 57 3.93 -1.36 -6.06
CA ARG A 57 3.04 -1.11 -7.19
C ARG A 57 1.61 -0.98 -6.73
N LEU A 58 0.90 -0.03 -7.32
CA LEU A 58 -0.54 0.01 -7.26
C LEU A 58 -1.09 -1.02 -8.27
N ALA A 59 -1.84 -2.01 -7.80
CA ALA A 59 -2.44 -3.03 -8.64
C ALA A 59 -3.83 -2.61 -9.13
N VAL A 60 -4.63 -1.97 -8.26
CA VAL A 60 -5.99 -1.55 -8.60
C VAL A 60 -6.34 -0.23 -7.93
N ARG A 61 -6.81 0.73 -8.74
CA ARG A 61 -7.53 1.91 -8.29
C ARG A 61 -9.01 1.54 -8.17
N LEU A 62 -9.45 1.06 -7.02
CA LEU A 62 -10.89 0.91 -6.79
C LEU A 62 -11.45 2.27 -6.42
N GLY A 63 -12.17 2.87 -7.37
CA GLY A 63 -13.06 3.98 -7.08
C GLY A 63 -14.06 3.59 -6.03
N HIS A 64 -14.34 4.51 -5.11
CA HIS A 64 -15.57 4.46 -4.34
C HIS A 64 -16.75 4.61 -5.32
N CYS A 65 -17.18 3.52 -5.93
CA CYS A 65 -18.57 3.41 -6.36
C CYS A 65 -19.37 3.29 -5.07
N SER A 66 -19.86 4.42 -4.56
CA SER A 66 -20.84 4.44 -3.48
C SER A 66 -21.89 3.37 -3.75
N ASN A 67 -22.14 2.49 -2.77
CA ASN A 67 -23.10 1.37 -2.85
C ASN A 67 -24.58 1.84 -2.93
N VAL A 68 -24.81 3.06 -3.39
CA VAL A 68 -26.12 3.59 -3.71
C VAL A 68 -26.01 4.03 -5.15
N ILE A 69 -26.68 3.32 -6.07
CA ILE A 69 -27.55 3.87 -7.12
C ILE A 69 -27.96 2.71 -8.03
N GLY A 70 -29.28 2.55 -8.18
CA GLY A 70 -29.91 1.52 -9.01
C GLY A 70 -29.67 1.67 -10.53
N PRO A 71 -30.40 0.90 -11.36
CA PRO A 71 -30.06 0.62 -12.76
C PRO A 71 -30.08 1.81 -13.75
N LEU A 72 -30.33 3.04 -13.29
CA LEU A 72 -30.53 4.22 -14.14
C LEU A 72 -29.26 5.00 -14.49
N LEU A 73 -28.07 4.60 -14.02
CA LEU A 73 -26.80 5.30 -14.31
C LEU A 73 -26.00 4.78 -15.50
N LYS A 74 -26.60 3.96 -16.38
CA LYS A 74 -25.95 3.65 -17.67
C LYS A 74 -25.85 4.86 -18.61
N HIS A 75 -26.61 5.93 -18.35
CA HIS A 75 -26.65 7.15 -19.17
C HIS A 75 -25.67 8.25 -18.72
N CYS A 76 -24.94 8.01 -17.64
CA CYS A 76 -24.12 9.02 -16.99
C CYS A 76 -22.64 9.02 -17.42
N ALA A 77 -22.24 8.10 -18.29
CA ALA A 77 -20.91 8.10 -18.90
C ALA A 77 -20.62 9.32 -19.80
N VAL A 78 -21.60 10.19 -20.10
CA VAL A 78 -21.47 11.30 -21.06
C VAL A 78 -21.50 12.69 -20.40
N ILE A 79 -21.84 12.80 -19.11
CA ILE A 79 -21.94 14.10 -18.42
C ILE A 79 -21.17 14.02 -17.10
N GLY A 80 -19.85 14.25 -17.18
CA GLY A 80 -19.04 14.83 -16.10
C GLY A 80 -19.20 14.27 -14.68
N TRP A 81 -19.05 12.96 -14.46
CA TRP A 81 -18.79 12.42 -13.11
C TRP A 81 -17.31 12.56 -12.77
N PHE A 82 -16.85 13.80 -12.64
CA PHE A 82 -15.62 14.15 -11.92
C PHE A 82 -16.00 14.28 -10.45
N GLN A 83 -16.17 13.16 -9.75
CA GLN A 83 -16.13 13.17 -8.29
C GLN A 83 -14.71 12.86 -7.87
N ASP A 84 -13.99 13.90 -7.44
CA ASP A 84 -12.98 13.89 -6.38
C ASP A 84 -12.06 12.66 -6.31
N TYR A 85 -11.49 12.24 -7.44
CA TYR A 85 -10.39 11.28 -7.44
C TYR A 85 -9.10 12.03 -7.09
N SER A 86 -8.77 12.07 -5.80
CA SER A 86 -7.42 12.30 -5.34
C SER A 86 -6.55 11.06 -5.66
N VAL A 87 -5.23 11.24 -5.74
CA VAL A 87 -4.32 10.16 -6.14
C VAL A 87 -4.14 9.22 -4.94
N PRO A 88 -4.45 7.91 -5.06
CA PRO A 88 -4.20 6.97 -3.98
C PRO A 88 -2.71 6.97 -3.67
N HIS A 89 -2.38 6.97 -2.38
CA HIS A 89 -1.00 6.96 -1.93
C HIS A 89 -0.81 6.03 -0.74
N ILE A 90 0.42 5.62 -0.55
CA ILE A 90 0.82 4.74 0.54
C ILE A 90 1.98 5.38 1.30
N ASP A 91 1.86 5.40 2.61
CA ASP A 91 2.87 5.89 3.53
C ASP A 91 3.59 4.70 4.19
N LEU A 92 4.91 4.66 4.09
CA LEU A 92 5.77 3.77 4.85
C LEU A 92 6.42 4.53 6.02
N PHE A 93 6.39 3.92 7.19
CA PHE A 93 6.95 4.48 8.42
C PHE A 93 8.06 3.58 8.95
N THR A 94 9.14 4.16 9.48
CA THR A 94 10.25 3.37 10.04
C THR A 94 9.93 2.71 11.37
N GLU A 95 8.95 3.24 12.12
CA GLU A 95 8.54 2.71 13.42
C GLU A 95 7.08 2.21 13.36
N PRO A 96 6.64 1.40 14.35
CA PRO A 96 5.25 1.00 14.49
C PRO A 96 4.30 2.19 14.69
N ASN A 97 3.00 1.97 14.48
CA ASN A 97 1.93 2.91 14.80
C ASN A 97 2.00 4.27 14.06
N GLY A 98 2.60 4.32 12.86
CA GLY A 98 2.73 5.54 12.08
C GLY A 98 3.79 6.52 12.60
N LEU A 99 4.77 6.04 13.36
CA LEU A 99 5.82 6.85 13.96
C LEU A 99 7.14 6.81 13.18
N GLY A 100 8.09 7.65 13.56
CA GLY A 100 9.41 7.72 12.94
C GLY A 100 9.40 8.44 11.58
N ARG A 101 10.35 8.07 10.70
CA ARG A 101 10.48 8.66 9.37
C ARG A 101 9.38 8.14 8.46
N ARG A 102 8.64 9.06 7.84
CA ARG A 102 7.59 8.79 6.86
C ARG A 102 8.09 8.94 5.42
N MET A 103 7.66 8.06 4.54
CA MET A 103 7.85 8.15 3.10
C MET A 103 6.53 7.90 2.39
N THR A 104 6.14 8.81 1.51
CA THR A 104 4.86 8.78 0.79
C THR A 104 5.09 8.42 -0.67
N TYR A 105 4.30 7.47 -1.18
CA TYR A 105 4.34 7.03 -2.58
C TYR A 105 2.97 7.15 -3.21
N CYS A 106 2.88 7.88 -4.31
CA CYS A 106 1.64 8.21 -5.01
C CYS A 106 1.64 7.77 -6.49
N ASP A 107 2.72 7.14 -6.96
CA ASP A 107 2.83 6.65 -8.34
C ASP A 107 2.44 5.17 -8.45
N ASP A 108 2.03 4.74 -9.65
CA ASP A 108 1.56 3.38 -9.93
C ASP A 108 2.68 2.34 -9.79
N THR A 109 3.93 2.78 -9.92
CA THR A 109 5.13 1.95 -9.84
C THR A 109 6.27 2.73 -9.21
N MET A 110 6.84 2.23 -8.11
CA MET A 110 8.00 2.84 -7.46
C MET A 110 9.07 1.80 -7.14
N ASP A 111 10.31 2.05 -7.57
CA ASP A 111 11.49 1.30 -7.14
C ASP A 111 12.20 2.02 -5.99
N LEU A 112 12.19 1.40 -4.81
CA LEU A 112 12.81 1.96 -3.61
C LEU A 112 14.33 1.76 -3.60
N GLY A 113 14.83 0.80 -4.39
CA GLY A 113 16.27 0.56 -4.57
C GLY A 113 16.97 1.59 -5.44
N ALA A 114 16.23 2.36 -6.24
CA ALA A 114 16.81 3.38 -7.11
C ALA A 114 17.41 4.58 -6.35
N PHE A 115 16.98 4.80 -5.10
CA PHE A 115 17.39 5.93 -4.26
C PHE A 115 18.33 5.54 -3.12
N GLY A 116 18.79 4.29 -3.06
CA GLY A 116 19.70 3.77 -2.03
C GLY A 116 19.15 2.52 -1.33
N ILE A 117 19.65 2.26 -0.11
CA ILE A 117 19.18 1.13 0.71
C ILE A 117 17.73 1.43 1.14
N PRO A 118 16.75 0.56 0.81
CA PRO A 118 15.39 0.78 1.25
C PRO A 118 15.34 0.71 2.78
N PRO A 119 14.72 1.71 3.45
CA PRO A 119 14.66 1.73 4.90
C PRO A 119 13.77 0.60 5.43
N SER A 120 13.99 0.24 6.70
CA SER A 120 13.12 -0.68 7.43
C SER A 120 11.72 -0.09 7.56
N THR A 121 10.70 -0.91 7.34
CA THR A 121 9.30 -0.55 7.52
C THR A 121 8.77 -1.13 8.83
N GLY A 122 8.35 -0.26 9.74
CA GLY A 122 7.71 -0.59 11.01
C GLY A 122 6.19 -0.48 10.98
N SER A 123 5.62 0.38 10.12
CA SER A 123 4.18 0.44 9.84
C SER A 123 3.88 1.03 8.46
N ILE A 124 2.67 0.78 8.00
CA ILE A 124 2.18 1.17 6.68
C ILE A 124 0.80 1.81 6.84
N LYS A 125 0.56 2.88 6.09
CA LYS A 125 -0.77 3.48 5.98
C LYS A 125 -1.16 3.60 4.51
N VAL A 126 -2.31 3.04 4.16
CA VAL A 126 -2.84 3.04 2.79
C VAL A 126 -3.97 4.05 2.73
N HIS A 127 -3.78 5.10 1.93
CA HIS A 127 -4.70 6.22 1.85
C HIS A 127 -5.61 6.09 0.63
N SER A 128 -6.92 6.35 0.85
CA SER A 128 -7.82 6.71 -0.24
C SER A 128 -7.33 8.01 -0.82
N GLY A 129 -7.33 8.09 -2.13
CA GLY A 129 -7.34 9.37 -2.77
C GLY A 129 -8.73 10.02 -2.72
N VAL A 130 -9.33 10.19 -1.54
CA VAL A 130 -10.66 10.81 -1.36
C VAL A 130 -10.55 11.93 -0.33
#